data_AF-A0A7V2UAM8-F1
#
_entry.id   AF-A0A7V2UAM8-F1
#
_cell.length_a   1.000
_cell.length_b   1.000
_cell.length_c   1.000
_cell.angle_alpha   90.00
_cell.angle_beta   90.00
_cell.angle_gamma   90.00
#
_symmetry.space_group_name_H-M   'P 1'
#
loop_
_entity.id
_entity.type
_entity.pdbx_description
1 polymer ?
#
loop_
_entity_poly.entity_id
_entity_poly.type
_entity_poly.pdbx_seq_one_letter_code
_entity_poly.pdbx_strand_id
1 'polypeptide(L)'
;MTFLVLLAAWSAAWGVERFPPPEFTETGHQLPQDQYPRPAAAVTQYVDVVVLFVSLVLATFLALKLRSRNWVFALMIACLVYFGFWRQGCVCPIGAIQNITVAFFDGAYSVPLPVLAFFLLPLVFTLFFGRSFCAAVCPLGAIQDVVVVYPVRVPAWLSHALRLLAYAYLGGAVVFAATGAAFLICRYDPFVGFFRLSGSLGMLLFGGAMLALGLFVGRPYCRFLCPYGVVLAWLSRASSRRVTITPEQCVRCRLCEDACPFGAIQKPVEPPTPAERAAGRRRLAWLLGLLPLLVIVGFAAGGALGTPFSKLHIIVKTAERVRAEEMGEVAGTTDESDAFRESGVPGEELYATARLLRARFALGGQLFGAWVGLVVGGMLIYLSVRRRREDYEADRGTCLACGRCYDYCPVELRRRKAEPKSQIPDSR
;
A
#
# COMPACT_ATOMS: atom_id res chain seq x y z
N MET A 1 -13.96 9.15 21.38
CA MET A 1 -12.62 8.96 21.99
C MET A 1 -11.51 8.67 20.97
N THR A 2 -11.77 8.05 19.82
CA THR A 2 -10.78 7.76 18.76
C THR A 2 -10.22 8.99 18.03
N PHE A 3 -10.97 10.10 17.98
CA PHE A 3 -10.53 11.35 17.33
C PHE A 3 -9.63 12.21 18.25
N LEU A 4 -9.73 12.04 19.56
CA LEU A 4 -8.97 12.80 20.57
C LEU A 4 -7.54 12.26 20.74
N VAL A 5 -7.32 10.96 20.52
CA VAL A 5 -5.97 10.36 20.53
C VAL A 5 -5.16 10.80 19.30
N LEU A 6 -5.82 11.05 18.16
CA LEU A 6 -5.15 11.60 16.96
C LEU A 6 -4.70 13.06 17.14
N LEU A 7 -5.40 13.85 17.97
CA LEU A 7 -5.03 15.22 18.30
C LEU A 7 -3.95 15.31 19.39
N ALA A 8 -3.85 14.29 20.27
CA ALA A 8 -2.81 14.23 21.30
C ALA A 8 -1.40 13.94 20.76
N ALA A 9 -1.27 13.51 19.49
CA ALA A 9 0.00 13.36 18.79
C ALA A 9 0.55 14.70 18.22
N TRP A 10 0.00 15.85 18.62
CA TRP A 10 0.51 17.18 18.27
C TRP A 10 1.74 17.54 19.10
N SER A 11 2.88 16.97 18.73
CA SER A 11 4.17 17.62 18.94
C SER A 11 4.71 17.99 17.57
N ALA A 12 4.87 19.29 17.30
CA ALA A 12 5.60 19.77 16.13
C ALA A 12 7.08 19.40 16.31
N ALA A 13 7.44 18.16 15.97
CA ALA A 13 8.81 17.71 15.98
C ALA A 13 9.48 18.12 14.67
N TRP A 14 10.49 18.99 14.79
CA TRP A 14 11.33 19.39 13.67
C TRP A 14 12.45 18.36 13.60
N GLY A 15 12.43 17.50 12.58
CA GLY A 15 13.49 16.52 12.31
C GLY A 15 14.74 17.22 11.77
N VAL A 16 15.37 18.06 12.59
CA VAL A 16 16.64 18.71 12.29
C VAL A 16 17.75 17.87 12.92
N GLU A 17 18.73 17.51 12.10
CA GLU A 17 19.96 16.87 12.53
C GLU A 17 20.71 17.85 13.44
N ARG A 18 20.54 17.67 14.76
CA ARG A 18 20.95 18.67 15.76
C ARG A 18 22.46 18.64 16.03
N PHE A 19 23.12 17.56 15.62
CA PHE A 19 24.56 17.35 15.81
C PHE A 19 25.15 16.77 14.51
N PRO A 20 26.18 17.42 13.92
CA PRO A 20 26.90 16.84 12.80
C PRO A 20 27.67 15.58 13.28
N PRO A 21 27.81 14.55 12.43
CA PRO A 21 28.57 13.36 12.79
C PRO A 21 30.05 13.71 13.02
N PRO A 22 30.75 12.99 13.91
CA PRO A 22 32.17 13.21 14.15
C PRO A 22 33.01 12.92 12.90
N GLU A 23 34.03 13.74 12.65
CA GLU A 23 34.96 13.56 11.53
C GLU A 23 36.05 12.54 11.92
N PHE A 24 36.02 11.35 11.31
CA PHE A 24 37.02 10.30 11.54
C PHE A 24 38.28 10.50 10.67
N THR A 25 38.89 11.69 10.72
CA THR A 25 40.05 12.07 9.90
C THR A 25 41.31 11.25 10.23
N GLU A 26 41.46 10.77 11.47
CA GLU A 26 42.66 10.03 11.90
C GLU A 26 42.67 8.55 11.48
N THR A 27 41.52 7.90 11.41
CA THR A 27 41.40 6.47 11.05
C THR A 27 41.13 6.25 9.55
N GLY A 28 40.94 7.33 8.77
CA GLY A 28 40.55 7.24 7.36
C GLY A 28 39.19 6.56 7.15
N HIS A 29 38.42 6.35 8.22
CA HIS A 29 37.14 5.65 8.19
C HIS A 29 36.10 6.55 7.55
N GLN A 30 35.68 6.21 6.32
CA GLN A 30 34.57 6.89 5.69
C GLN A 30 33.27 6.41 6.33
N LEU A 31 32.50 7.37 6.86
CA LEU A 31 31.13 7.11 7.29
C LEU A 31 30.38 6.39 6.16
N PRO A 32 29.72 5.25 6.44
CA PRO A 32 28.89 4.61 5.44
C PRO A 32 27.86 5.61 4.93
N GLN A 33 27.76 5.76 3.62
CA GLN A 33 26.76 6.66 3.04
C GLN A 33 25.38 6.25 3.50
N ASP A 34 24.61 7.23 4.01
CA ASP A 34 23.24 6.99 4.42
C ASP A 34 22.46 6.35 3.28
N GLN A 35 21.87 5.18 3.54
CA GLN A 35 20.97 4.52 2.57
C GLN A 35 19.68 5.34 2.33
N TYR A 36 19.47 6.40 3.09
CA TYR A 36 18.29 7.26 3.05
C TYR A 36 18.72 8.71 2.77
N PRO A 37 18.01 9.42 1.87
CA PRO A 37 18.33 10.81 1.57
C PRO A 37 18.15 11.67 2.82
N ARG A 38 19.04 12.66 2.99
CA ARG A 38 18.92 13.65 4.06
C ARG A 38 17.53 14.29 4.05
N PRO A 39 16.89 14.48 5.22
CA PRO A 39 15.61 15.15 5.28
C PRO A 39 15.75 16.55 4.66
N ALA A 40 15.00 16.78 3.58
CA ALA A 40 15.01 18.08 2.92
C ALA A 40 14.59 19.17 3.92
N ALA A 41 15.16 20.38 3.78
CA ALA A 41 14.89 21.51 4.68
C ALA A 41 13.39 21.64 4.96
N ALA A 42 13.00 21.92 6.20
CA ALA A 42 11.60 21.86 6.66
C ALA A 42 10.61 22.54 5.70
N VAL A 43 10.98 23.70 5.14
CA VAL A 43 10.20 24.45 4.15
C VAL A 43 9.84 23.60 2.91
N THR A 44 10.79 22.83 2.38
CA THR A 44 10.56 21.99 1.19
C THR A 44 9.56 20.86 1.45
N GLN A 45 9.49 20.33 2.68
CA GLN A 45 8.52 19.30 3.05
C GLN A 45 7.08 19.84 3.04
N TYR A 46 6.88 21.09 3.46
CA TYR A 46 5.58 21.74 3.39
C TYR A 46 5.18 22.08 1.95
N VAL A 47 6.13 22.49 1.12
CA VAL A 47 5.90 22.68 -0.32
C VAL A 47 5.41 21.38 -0.95
N ASP A 48 6.04 20.24 -0.65
CA ASP A 48 5.61 18.93 -1.17
C ASP A 48 4.17 18.59 -0.77
N VAL A 49 3.75 18.92 0.46
CA VAL A 49 2.37 18.73 0.93
C VAL A 49 1.38 19.60 0.14
N VAL A 50 1.74 20.87 -0.13
CA VAL A 50 0.91 21.77 -0.94
C VAL A 50 0.80 21.24 -2.37
N VAL A 51 1.91 20.80 -2.98
CA VAL A 51 1.91 20.19 -4.31
C VAL A 51 1.07 18.92 -4.33
N LEU A 52 1.14 18.09 -3.29
CA LEU A 52 0.30 16.90 -3.14
C LEU A 52 -1.20 17.27 -3.11
N PHE A 53 -1.57 18.26 -2.29
CA PHE A 53 -2.95 18.72 -2.18
C PHE A 53 -3.48 19.25 -3.51
N VAL A 54 -2.73 20.13 -4.17
CA VAL A 54 -3.10 20.68 -5.49
C VAL A 54 -3.23 19.56 -6.53
N SER A 55 -2.30 18.61 -6.53
CA SER A 55 -2.34 17.45 -7.45
C SER A 55 -3.55 16.57 -7.19
N LEU A 56 -3.97 16.37 -5.95
CA LEU A 56 -5.18 15.62 -5.60
C LEU A 56 -6.47 16.33 -6.04
N VAL A 57 -6.55 17.66 -5.86
CA VAL A 57 -7.66 18.48 -6.36
C VAL A 57 -7.74 18.39 -7.88
N LEU A 58 -6.61 18.58 -8.56
CA LEU A 58 -6.54 18.53 -10.01
C LEU A 58 -6.87 17.12 -10.53
N ALA A 59 -6.31 16.06 -9.95
CA ALA A 59 -6.65 14.68 -10.31
C ALA A 59 -8.15 14.40 -10.18
N THR A 60 -8.77 14.89 -9.10
CA THR A 60 -10.20 14.75 -8.86
C THR A 60 -11.02 15.52 -9.91
N PHE A 61 -10.65 16.76 -10.20
CA PHE A 61 -11.31 17.59 -11.21
C PHE A 61 -11.21 16.96 -12.61
N LEU A 62 -10.01 16.53 -13.01
CA LEU A 62 -9.75 15.93 -14.31
C LEU A 62 -10.47 14.58 -14.47
N ALA A 63 -10.49 13.76 -13.42
CA ALA A 63 -11.13 12.45 -13.46
C ALA A 63 -12.66 12.54 -13.41
N LEU A 64 -13.25 13.40 -12.58
CA LEU A 64 -14.70 13.42 -12.33
C LEU A 64 -15.46 14.46 -13.15
N LYS A 65 -14.90 15.66 -13.36
CA LYS A 65 -15.59 16.77 -14.02
C LYS A 65 -15.22 16.84 -15.51
N LEU A 66 -13.93 16.93 -15.81
CA LEU A 66 -13.47 16.96 -17.20
C LEU A 66 -13.59 15.59 -17.89
N ARG A 67 -13.56 14.51 -17.10
CA ARG A 67 -13.72 13.10 -17.55
C ARG A 67 -12.81 12.79 -18.74
N SER A 68 -11.53 13.15 -18.64
CA SER A 68 -10.54 12.97 -19.72
C SER A 68 -9.37 12.11 -19.28
N ARG A 69 -9.10 11.03 -20.03
CA ARG A 69 -7.94 10.14 -19.78
C ARG A 69 -6.62 10.87 -20.03
N ASN A 70 -6.54 11.67 -21.09
CA ASN A 70 -5.28 12.31 -21.49
C ASN A 70 -4.78 13.27 -20.43
N TRP A 71 -5.65 14.09 -19.84
CA TRP A 71 -5.27 15.00 -18.77
C TRP A 71 -4.92 14.29 -17.47
N VAL A 72 -5.65 13.23 -17.10
CA VAL A 72 -5.29 12.38 -15.95
C VAL A 72 -3.90 11.76 -16.16
N PHE A 73 -3.61 11.32 -17.38
CA PHE A 73 -2.30 10.75 -17.74
C PHE A 73 -1.19 11.82 -17.74
N ALA A 74 -1.44 13.01 -18.27
CA ALA A 74 -0.47 14.12 -18.25
C ALA A 74 -0.10 14.53 -16.81
N LEU A 75 -1.09 14.68 -15.93
CA LEU A 75 -0.85 14.93 -14.51
C LEU A 75 -0.07 13.77 -13.87
N MET A 76 -0.33 12.55 -14.30
CA MET A 76 0.37 11.37 -13.80
C MET A 76 1.85 11.36 -14.16
N ILE A 77 2.21 11.77 -15.38
CA ILE A 77 3.60 11.95 -15.77
C ILE A 77 4.25 13.06 -14.95
N ALA A 78 3.57 14.20 -14.77
CA ALA A 78 4.08 15.30 -13.95
C ALA A 78 4.35 14.86 -12.49
N CYS A 79 3.41 14.12 -11.89
CA CYS A 79 3.59 13.58 -10.53
C CYS A 79 4.69 12.51 -10.46
N LEU A 80 4.88 11.70 -11.51
CA LEU A 80 5.97 10.73 -11.59
C LEU A 80 7.33 11.43 -11.63
N VAL A 81 7.48 12.47 -12.43
CA VAL A 81 8.72 13.26 -12.49
C VAL A 81 8.97 13.94 -11.16
N TYR A 82 7.96 14.59 -10.57
CA TYR A 82 8.11 15.33 -9.32
C TYR A 82 8.26 14.42 -8.09
N PHE A 83 7.26 13.60 -7.74
CA PHE A 83 7.31 12.76 -6.54
C PHE A 83 8.19 11.51 -6.69
N GLY A 84 8.32 11.00 -7.91
CA GLY A 84 9.19 9.86 -8.21
C GLY A 84 10.65 10.30 -8.28
N PHE A 85 11.06 10.90 -9.40
CA PHE A 85 12.48 11.15 -9.67
C PHE A 85 13.06 12.37 -8.92
N TRP A 86 12.34 13.50 -8.87
CA TRP A 86 12.86 14.71 -8.22
C TRP A 86 12.89 14.60 -6.70
N ARG A 87 11.84 14.05 -6.08
CA ARG A 87 11.77 13.79 -4.62
C ARG A 87 12.21 12.37 -4.24
N GLN A 88 12.75 11.60 -5.19
CA GLN A 88 13.31 10.27 -4.96
C GLN A 88 12.36 9.28 -4.24
N GLY A 89 11.05 9.43 -4.45
CA GLY A 89 10.02 8.61 -3.81
C GLY A 89 9.72 8.92 -2.34
N CYS A 90 10.25 10.03 -1.79
CA CYS A 90 10.02 10.46 -0.41
C CYS A 90 9.16 11.75 -0.36
N VAL A 91 8.16 11.88 0.50
CA VAL A 91 7.61 10.92 1.47
C VAL A 91 6.62 9.97 0.79
N CYS A 92 6.77 8.65 0.99
CA CYS A 92 5.87 7.65 0.43
C CYS A 92 4.66 7.40 1.36
N PRO A 93 3.40 7.65 0.90
CA PRO A 93 2.20 7.35 1.70
C PRO A 93 2.05 5.88 2.08
N ILE A 94 2.66 4.97 1.31
CA ILE A 94 2.62 3.53 1.58
C ILE A 94 3.49 3.19 2.79
N GLY A 95 4.72 3.69 2.84
CA GLY A 95 5.61 3.52 3.99
C GLY A 95 5.11 4.23 5.25
N ALA A 96 4.36 5.33 5.08
CA ALA A 96 3.76 6.07 6.19
C ALA A 96 2.80 5.23 7.05
N ILE A 97 2.24 4.12 6.53
CA ILE A 97 1.47 3.15 7.34
C ILE A 97 2.30 2.67 8.54
N GLN A 98 3.57 2.33 8.32
CA GLN A 98 4.44 1.80 9.37
C GLN A 98 4.90 2.90 10.33
N ASN A 99 5.19 4.11 9.84
CA ASN A 99 5.49 5.25 10.72
C ASN A 99 4.34 5.55 11.70
N ILE A 100 3.09 5.51 11.20
CA ILE A 100 1.90 5.73 12.03
C ILE A 100 1.67 4.55 12.97
N THR A 101 1.98 3.34 12.53
CA THR A 101 1.90 2.16 13.40
C THR A 101 2.86 2.29 14.57
N VAL A 102 4.12 2.65 14.32
CA VAL A 102 5.11 2.87 15.39
C VAL A 102 4.64 3.96 16.33
N ALA A 103 4.19 5.12 15.81
CA ALA A 103 3.66 6.21 16.64
C ALA A 103 2.46 5.82 17.52
N PHE A 104 1.68 4.82 17.08
CA PHE A 104 0.55 4.32 17.85
C PHE A 104 0.96 3.40 19.00
N PHE A 105 2.02 2.61 18.81
CA PHE A 105 2.50 1.63 19.80
C PHE A 105 3.65 2.15 20.67
N ASP A 106 4.36 3.17 20.23
CA ASP A 106 5.46 3.83 20.93
C ASP A 106 5.12 5.31 21.12
N GLY A 107 4.76 5.68 22.36
CA GLY A 107 4.43 7.06 22.72
C GLY A 107 5.63 8.01 22.70
N ALA A 108 6.86 7.50 22.60
CA ALA A 108 8.05 8.33 22.43
C ALA A 108 8.28 8.74 20.97
N TYR A 109 7.67 8.04 20.01
CA TYR A 109 7.86 8.30 18.59
C TYR A 109 6.86 9.35 18.09
N SER A 110 7.38 10.51 17.68
CA SER A 110 6.58 11.60 17.09
C SER A 110 6.65 11.58 15.56
N VAL A 111 5.50 11.67 14.91
CA VAL A 111 5.42 11.70 13.44
C VAL A 111 5.50 13.15 12.96
N PRO A 112 6.43 13.49 12.05
CA PRO A 112 6.45 14.83 11.45
C PRO A 112 5.14 15.14 10.73
N LEU A 113 4.66 16.38 10.86
CA LEU A 113 3.40 16.83 10.26
C LEU A 113 3.30 16.59 8.74
N PRO A 114 4.38 16.79 7.94
CA PRO A 114 4.35 16.44 6.52
C PRO A 114 4.09 14.96 6.27
N VAL A 115 4.69 14.05 7.05
CA VAL A 115 4.47 12.60 6.89
C VAL A 115 3.02 12.23 7.17
N LEU A 116 2.44 12.82 8.22
CA LEU A 116 1.03 12.64 8.55
C LEU A 116 0.12 13.17 7.43
N ALA A 117 0.42 14.34 6.86
CA ALA A 117 -0.34 14.91 5.75
C ALA A 117 -0.26 14.03 4.49
N PHE A 118 0.92 13.51 4.15
CA PHE A 118 1.11 12.57 3.02
C PHE A 118 0.30 11.28 3.19
N PHE A 119 0.09 10.82 4.42
CA PHE A 119 -0.76 9.68 4.70
C PHE A 119 -2.26 10.00 4.68
N LEU A 120 -2.68 11.07 5.33
CA LEU A 120 -4.09 11.40 5.53
C LEU A 120 -4.76 12.02 4.30
N LEU A 121 -4.07 12.91 3.57
CA LEU A 121 -4.67 13.60 2.42
C LEU A 121 -5.23 12.63 1.37
N PRO A 122 -4.49 11.61 0.91
CA PRO A 122 -5.04 10.68 -0.06
C PRO A 122 -6.19 9.81 0.50
N LEU A 123 -6.21 9.52 1.81
CA LEU A 123 -7.32 8.81 2.46
C LEU A 123 -8.59 9.66 2.47
N VAL A 124 -8.48 10.93 2.85
CA VAL A 124 -9.60 11.89 2.84
C VAL A 124 -10.15 12.05 1.43
N PHE A 125 -9.29 12.30 0.44
CA PHE A 125 -9.73 12.36 -0.95
C PHE A 125 -10.37 11.06 -1.42
N THR A 126 -9.86 9.90 -0.98
CA THR A 126 -10.43 8.61 -1.36
C THR A 126 -11.81 8.37 -0.77
N LEU A 127 -12.05 8.83 0.45
CA LEU A 127 -13.34 8.77 1.11
C LEU A 127 -14.40 9.60 0.37
N PHE A 128 -14.04 10.75 -0.23
CA PHE A 128 -15.01 11.61 -0.90
C PHE A 128 -15.11 11.38 -2.42
N PHE A 129 -13.99 11.11 -3.08
CA PHE A 129 -13.84 11.16 -4.55
C PHE A 129 -13.44 9.81 -5.19
N GLY A 130 -13.35 8.74 -4.40
CA GLY A 130 -12.78 7.47 -4.83
C GLY A 130 -11.27 7.57 -5.03
N ARG A 131 -10.64 6.57 -5.64
CA ARG A 131 -9.17 6.41 -5.67
C ARG A 131 -8.42 7.39 -6.61
N SER A 132 -8.68 8.70 -6.51
CA SER A 132 -8.06 9.77 -7.31
C SER A 132 -6.54 9.85 -7.14
N PHE A 133 -6.03 9.56 -5.94
CA PHE A 133 -4.59 9.44 -5.69
C PHE A 133 -3.93 8.37 -6.56
N CYS A 134 -4.54 7.19 -6.67
CA CYS A 134 -4.04 6.11 -7.52
C CYS A 134 -4.18 6.44 -9.02
N ALA A 135 -5.13 7.30 -9.39
CA ALA A 135 -5.40 7.65 -10.79
C ALA A 135 -4.24 8.42 -11.42
N ALA A 136 -3.74 9.45 -10.72
CA ALA A 136 -2.71 10.34 -11.27
C ALA A 136 -1.54 10.64 -10.31
N VAL A 137 -1.75 10.69 -8.99
CA VAL A 137 -0.76 11.30 -8.09
C VAL A 137 0.34 10.33 -7.65
N CYS A 138 0.01 9.04 -7.48
CA CYS A 138 0.95 8.04 -6.98
C CYS A 138 2.06 7.71 -7.99
N PRO A 139 3.36 8.00 -7.69
CA PRO A 139 4.45 7.74 -8.63
C PRO A 139 4.67 6.24 -8.88
N LEU A 140 4.48 5.38 -7.87
CA LEU A 140 4.55 3.92 -8.04
C LEU A 140 3.45 3.42 -8.98
N GLY A 141 2.26 4.01 -8.92
CA GLY A 141 1.19 3.69 -9.85
C GLY A 141 1.48 4.20 -11.25
N ALA A 142 2.05 5.40 -11.36
CA ALA A 142 2.39 6.06 -12.62
C ALA A 142 3.41 5.27 -13.43
N ILE A 143 4.54 4.88 -12.83
CA ILE A 143 5.59 4.12 -13.53
C ILE A 143 5.04 2.80 -14.11
N GLN A 144 4.16 2.13 -13.37
CA GLN A 144 3.51 0.90 -13.84
C GLN A 144 2.45 1.15 -14.92
N ASP A 145 1.79 2.30 -14.95
CA ASP A 145 0.76 2.62 -15.95
C ASP A 145 1.36 3.03 -17.29
N VAL A 146 2.55 3.65 -17.26
CA VAL A 146 3.31 4.05 -18.45
C VAL A 146 3.83 2.83 -19.22
N VAL A 147 4.26 1.79 -18.51
CA VAL A 147 4.82 0.57 -19.13
C VAL A 147 3.76 -0.40 -19.66
N VAL A 148 2.46 -0.17 -19.43
CA VAL A 148 1.40 -1.07 -19.91
C VAL A 148 1.25 -0.92 -21.43
N VAL A 149 1.73 -1.90 -22.19
CA VAL A 149 1.61 -1.93 -23.65
C VAL A 149 0.51 -2.90 -24.09
N TYR A 150 0.57 -4.15 -23.63
CA TYR A 150 -0.33 -5.23 -24.07
C TYR A 150 -1.12 -5.80 -22.90
N PRO A 151 -2.14 -5.09 -22.39
CA PRO A 151 -2.87 -5.51 -21.20
C PRO A 151 -3.62 -6.82 -21.42
N VAL A 152 -3.16 -7.89 -20.76
CA VAL A 152 -3.80 -9.19 -20.66
C VAL A 152 -4.74 -9.21 -19.45
N ARG A 153 -5.94 -9.79 -19.63
CA ARG A 153 -6.89 -9.94 -18.53
C ARG A 153 -6.50 -11.11 -17.64
N VAL A 154 -6.24 -10.78 -16.38
CA VAL A 154 -6.07 -11.79 -15.33
C VAL A 154 -7.44 -12.35 -14.95
N PRO A 155 -7.63 -13.69 -14.94
CA PRO A 155 -8.90 -14.29 -14.58
C PRO A 155 -9.30 -13.91 -13.14
N ALA A 156 -10.61 -13.80 -12.90
CA ALA A 156 -11.14 -13.26 -11.65
C ALA A 156 -10.64 -14.02 -10.41
N TRP A 157 -10.64 -15.37 -10.47
CA TRP A 157 -10.17 -16.23 -9.37
C TRP A 157 -8.72 -15.93 -8.98
N LEU A 158 -7.83 -15.82 -9.97
CA LEU A 158 -6.41 -15.53 -9.74
C LEU A 158 -6.23 -14.11 -9.21
N SER A 159 -7.00 -13.15 -9.73
CA SER A 159 -6.93 -11.77 -9.24
C SER A 159 -7.37 -11.64 -7.79
N HIS A 160 -8.37 -12.43 -7.37
CA HIS A 160 -8.86 -12.45 -6.00
C HIS A 160 -7.87 -13.14 -5.07
N ALA A 161 -7.27 -14.25 -5.50
CA ALA A 161 -6.23 -14.95 -4.75
C ALA A 161 -4.98 -14.07 -4.56
N LEU A 162 -4.44 -13.48 -5.63
CA LEU A 162 -3.27 -12.60 -5.56
C LEU A 162 -3.53 -11.35 -4.72
N ARG A 163 -4.77 -10.86 -4.66
CA ARG A 163 -5.12 -9.74 -3.77
C ARG A 163 -4.99 -10.08 -2.29
N LEU A 164 -5.09 -11.35 -1.90
CA LEU A 164 -4.84 -11.78 -0.51
C LEU A 164 -3.42 -11.43 -0.08
N LEU A 165 -2.46 -11.42 -1.01
CA LEU A 165 -1.08 -11.02 -0.72
C LEU A 165 -1.00 -9.56 -0.25
N ALA A 166 -1.75 -8.64 -0.84
CA ALA A 166 -1.79 -7.25 -0.37
C ALA A 166 -2.36 -7.12 1.06
N TYR A 167 -3.38 -7.92 1.40
CA TYR A 167 -3.95 -7.94 2.75
C TYR A 167 -3.00 -8.57 3.77
N ALA A 168 -2.32 -9.66 3.40
CA ALA A 168 -1.28 -10.28 4.22
C ALA A 168 -0.10 -9.33 4.39
N TYR A 169 0.31 -8.62 3.33
CA TYR A 169 1.39 -7.65 3.41
C TYR A 169 1.03 -6.46 4.31
N LEU A 170 -0.21 -5.95 4.25
CA LEU A 170 -0.69 -4.93 5.18
C LEU A 170 -0.63 -5.42 6.64
N GLY A 171 -1.16 -6.62 6.92
CA GLY A 171 -1.15 -7.18 8.27
C GLY A 171 0.26 -7.41 8.80
N GLY A 172 1.15 -7.95 7.96
CA GLY A 172 2.56 -8.14 8.29
C GLY A 172 3.28 -6.82 8.54
N ALA A 173 3.09 -5.82 7.67
CA ALA A 173 3.70 -4.50 7.84
C ALA A 173 3.30 -3.84 9.16
N VAL A 174 2.04 -3.99 9.59
CA VAL A 174 1.55 -3.48 10.88
C VAL A 174 2.19 -4.26 12.04
N VAL A 175 2.20 -5.59 12.01
CA VAL A 175 2.79 -6.40 13.11
C VAL A 175 4.28 -6.13 13.25
N PHE A 176 5.04 -6.12 12.16
CA PHE A 176 6.49 -5.86 12.19
C PHE A 176 6.83 -4.44 12.64
N ALA A 177 6.00 -3.45 12.30
CA ALA A 177 6.17 -2.08 12.79
C ALA A 177 5.83 -1.98 14.28
N ALA A 178 4.72 -2.60 14.71
CA ALA A 178 4.27 -2.61 16.11
C ALA A 178 5.28 -3.32 17.04
N THR A 179 6.01 -4.32 16.54
CA THR A 179 7.06 -5.02 17.30
C THR A 179 8.44 -4.37 17.20
N GLY A 180 8.58 -3.25 16.48
CA GLY A 180 9.87 -2.55 16.28
C GLY A 180 10.88 -3.32 15.43
N ALA A 181 10.43 -4.33 14.68
CA ALA A 181 11.30 -5.29 14.02
C ALA A 181 11.92 -4.75 12.73
N ALA A 182 11.06 -4.26 11.82
CA ALA A 182 11.49 -3.78 10.52
C ALA A 182 10.40 -2.98 9.80
N PHE A 183 10.82 -2.00 9.01
CA PHE A 183 9.99 -1.31 8.03
C PHE A 183 9.92 -2.12 6.72
N LEU A 184 9.17 -3.23 6.75
CA LEU A 184 8.99 -4.15 5.63
C LEU A 184 8.62 -3.45 4.31
N ILE A 185 7.75 -2.44 4.37
CA ILE A 185 7.31 -1.68 3.18
C ILE A 185 8.47 -0.95 2.52
N CYS A 186 9.26 -0.23 3.32
CA CYS A 186 10.39 0.54 2.80
C CYS A 186 11.53 -0.36 2.31
N ARG A 187 11.75 -1.51 2.98
CA ARG A 187 12.82 -2.46 2.63
C ARG A 187 12.55 -3.21 1.32
N TYR A 188 11.29 -3.50 1.02
CA TYR A 188 10.86 -4.25 -0.16
C TYR A 188 10.06 -3.40 -1.16
N ASP A 189 10.23 -2.07 -1.14
CA ASP A 189 9.62 -1.21 -2.15
C ASP A 189 10.27 -1.49 -3.53
N PRO A 190 9.51 -1.97 -4.54
CA PRO A 190 10.10 -2.34 -5.82
C PRO A 190 10.61 -1.15 -6.64
N PHE A 191 10.14 0.07 -6.39
CA PHE A 191 10.36 1.19 -7.32
C PHE A 191 11.23 2.31 -6.75
N VAL A 192 11.39 2.40 -5.43
CA VAL A 192 12.27 3.40 -4.81
C VAL A 192 13.71 3.32 -5.33
N GLY A 193 14.21 2.12 -5.62
CA GLY A 193 15.55 1.95 -6.18
C GLY A 193 15.73 2.59 -7.56
N PHE A 194 14.70 2.53 -8.41
CA PHE A 194 14.71 3.21 -9.72
C PHE A 194 14.60 4.73 -9.58
N PHE A 195 13.77 5.22 -8.66
CA PHE A 195 13.63 6.66 -8.42
C PHE A 195 14.90 7.30 -7.87
N ARG A 196 15.69 6.55 -7.09
CA ARG A 196 16.97 7.01 -6.53
C ARG A 196 18.17 6.75 -7.42
N LEU A 197 18.00 5.99 -8.50
CA LEU A 197 19.10 5.45 -9.30
C LEU A 197 20.16 4.72 -8.43
N SER A 198 19.70 4.16 -7.31
CA SER A 198 20.53 3.48 -6.31
C SER A 198 19.70 2.47 -5.56
N GLY A 199 20.24 1.28 -5.30
CA GLY A 199 19.53 0.21 -4.62
C GLY A 199 20.30 -1.10 -4.66
N SER A 200 19.93 -2.02 -3.76
CA SER A 200 20.48 -3.37 -3.79
C SER A 200 20.08 -4.08 -5.08
N LEU A 201 20.94 -4.98 -5.58
CA LEU A 201 20.65 -5.78 -6.77
C LEU A 201 19.30 -6.50 -6.67
N GLY A 202 18.97 -7.05 -5.50
CA GLY A 202 17.69 -7.72 -5.27
C GLY A 202 16.48 -6.79 -5.42
N MET A 203 16.56 -5.54 -4.93
CA MET A 203 15.50 -4.55 -5.08
C MET A 203 15.29 -4.16 -6.55
N LEU A 204 16.39 -3.96 -7.28
CA LEU A 204 16.34 -3.61 -8.72
C LEU A 204 15.81 -4.78 -9.56
N LEU A 205 16.21 -6.02 -9.28
CA LEU A 205 15.69 -7.21 -9.96
C LEU A 205 14.20 -7.41 -9.68
N PHE A 206 13.78 -7.29 -8.42
CA PHE A 206 12.37 -7.41 -8.05
C PHE A 206 11.51 -6.32 -8.71
N GLY A 207 11.98 -5.08 -8.66
CA GLY A 207 11.31 -3.96 -9.31
C GLY A 207 11.26 -4.09 -10.83
N GLY A 208 12.37 -4.51 -11.45
CA GLY A 208 12.46 -4.77 -12.89
C GLY A 208 11.51 -5.89 -13.32
N ALA A 209 11.44 -6.97 -12.55
CA ALA A 209 10.48 -8.06 -12.78
C ALA A 209 9.02 -7.58 -12.63
N MET A 210 8.72 -6.70 -11.68
CA MET A 210 7.39 -6.08 -11.55
C MET A 210 7.04 -5.17 -12.73
N LEU A 211 8.00 -4.40 -13.27
CA LEU A 211 7.78 -3.60 -14.47
C LEU A 211 7.62 -4.48 -15.71
N ALA A 212 8.44 -5.53 -15.85
CA ALA A 212 8.34 -6.52 -16.92
C ALA A 212 6.96 -7.20 -16.92
N LEU A 213 6.48 -7.63 -15.74
CA LEU A 213 5.12 -8.12 -15.57
C LEU A 213 4.07 -7.05 -15.88
N GLY A 214 4.37 -5.79 -15.56
CA GLY A 214 3.55 -4.61 -15.82
C GLY A 214 3.25 -4.35 -17.31
N LEU A 215 4.09 -4.84 -18.23
CA LEU A 215 3.83 -4.76 -19.67
C LEU A 215 2.53 -5.48 -20.06
N PHE A 216 2.26 -6.61 -19.39
CA PHE A 216 1.12 -7.49 -19.67
C PHE A 216 0.01 -7.34 -18.65
N VAL A 217 0.34 -7.21 -17.36
CA VAL A 217 -0.64 -7.09 -16.29
C VAL A 217 -0.69 -5.65 -15.84
N GLY A 218 -1.82 -4.96 -16.04
CA GLY A 218 -1.94 -3.57 -15.63
C GLY A 218 -1.72 -3.37 -14.13
N ARG A 219 -0.68 -2.59 -13.76
CA ARG A 219 -0.32 -2.19 -12.38
C ARG A 219 -0.28 -3.35 -11.37
N PRO A 220 0.60 -4.35 -11.55
CA PRO A 220 0.60 -5.58 -10.75
C PRO A 220 0.87 -5.31 -9.26
N TYR A 221 1.79 -4.40 -8.93
CA TYR A 221 2.08 -4.03 -7.55
C TYR A 221 0.87 -3.34 -6.91
N CYS A 222 0.26 -2.35 -7.57
CA CYS A 222 -0.88 -1.64 -7.00
C CYS A 222 -2.13 -2.53 -6.85
N ARG A 223 -2.24 -3.58 -7.67
CA ARG A 223 -3.38 -4.51 -7.67
C ARG A 223 -3.21 -5.64 -6.65
N PHE A 224 -2.01 -6.17 -6.49
CA PHE A 224 -1.79 -7.42 -5.75
C PHE A 224 -0.91 -7.30 -4.51
N LEU A 225 -0.06 -6.27 -4.40
CA LEU A 225 0.88 -6.14 -3.28
C LEU A 225 0.62 -4.89 -2.45
N CYS A 226 0.27 -3.75 -3.05
CA CYS A 226 0.24 -2.46 -2.36
C CYS A 226 -0.68 -2.45 -1.11
N PRO A 227 -0.14 -2.34 0.12
CA PRO A 227 -0.93 -2.36 1.35
C PRO A 227 -1.76 -1.09 1.51
N TYR A 228 -1.25 0.06 1.06
CA TYR A 228 -2.02 1.30 1.02
C TYR A 228 -3.22 1.21 0.07
N GLY A 229 -3.07 0.46 -1.04
CA GLY A 229 -4.15 0.18 -1.98
C GLY A 229 -5.33 -0.56 -1.34
N VAL A 230 -5.07 -1.40 -0.33
CA VAL A 230 -6.11 -2.09 0.46
C VAL A 230 -6.92 -1.09 1.29
N VAL A 231 -6.23 -0.21 2.02
CA VAL A 231 -6.87 0.82 2.86
C VAL A 231 -7.71 1.76 1.99
N LEU A 232 -7.15 2.23 0.87
CA LEU A 232 -7.87 3.05 -0.10
C LEU A 232 -9.07 2.32 -0.72
N ALA A 233 -8.97 1.02 -0.99
CA ALA A 233 -10.08 0.24 -1.52
C ALA A 233 -11.26 0.12 -0.53
N TRP A 234 -10.98 0.01 0.77
CA TRP A 234 -12.02 0.02 1.80
C TRP A 234 -12.71 1.39 1.89
N LEU A 235 -11.95 2.48 1.92
CA LEU A 235 -12.53 3.84 1.96
C LEU A 235 -13.30 4.17 0.68
N SER A 236 -12.79 3.79 -0.48
CA SER A 236 -13.43 4.04 -1.78
C SER A 236 -14.79 3.35 -1.91
N ARG A 237 -15.04 2.26 -1.17
CA ARG A 237 -16.37 1.64 -1.12
C ARG A 237 -17.44 2.52 -0.45
N ALA A 238 -17.03 3.34 0.50
CA ALA A 238 -17.87 4.33 1.17
C ALA A 238 -17.96 5.67 0.40
N SER A 239 -17.20 5.83 -0.69
CA SER A 239 -17.15 7.10 -1.42
C SER A 239 -18.47 7.49 -2.11
N SER A 240 -18.84 8.75 -1.93
CA SER A 240 -20.07 9.33 -2.47
C SER A 240 -19.91 9.73 -3.93
N ARG A 241 -18.84 10.46 -4.26
CA ARG A 241 -18.52 10.90 -5.63
C ARG A 241 -17.37 10.05 -6.14
N ARG A 242 -17.51 9.41 -7.29
CA ARG A 242 -16.46 8.53 -7.84
C ARG A 242 -16.61 8.42 -9.34
N VAL A 243 -15.59 7.87 -9.99
CA VAL A 243 -15.62 7.60 -11.42
C VAL A 243 -16.75 6.64 -11.77
N THR A 244 -17.65 7.09 -12.63
CA THR A 244 -18.72 6.29 -13.27
C THR A 244 -18.41 6.12 -14.74
N ILE A 245 -18.71 4.94 -15.30
CA ILE A 245 -18.44 4.65 -16.71
C ILE A 245 -19.23 5.62 -17.61
N THR A 246 -20.53 5.71 -17.38
CA THR A 246 -21.45 6.59 -18.10
C THR A 246 -21.77 7.84 -17.26
N PRO A 247 -21.87 9.03 -17.87
CA PRO A 247 -22.32 10.25 -17.18
C PRO A 247 -23.84 10.21 -16.90
N GLU A 248 -24.59 9.46 -17.70
CA GLU A 248 -26.06 9.31 -17.61
C GLU A 248 -26.44 7.82 -17.62
N GLN A 249 -27.67 7.48 -18.00
CA GLN A 249 -28.16 6.10 -17.98
C GLN A 249 -27.42 5.18 -18.97
N CYS A 250 -27.09 3.96 -18.53
CA CYS A 250 -26.36 3.00 -19.35
C CYS A 250 -27.25 2.41 -20.44
N VAL A 251 -26.81 2.49 -21.70
CA VAL A 251 -27.51 1.89 -22.85
C VAL A 251 -27.11 0.43 -23.11
N ARG A 252 -26.40 -0.23 -22.18
CA ARG A 252 -25.98 -1.65 -22.22
C ARG A 252 -25.27 -2.10 -23.52
N CYS A 253 -24.50 -1.21 -24.14
CA CYS A 253 -23.77 -1.46 -25.39
C CYS A 253 -22.60 -2.48 -25.29
N ARG A 254 -22.21 -2.90 -24.07
CA ARG A 254 -21.10 -3.83 -23.78
C ARG A 254 -19.68 -3.37 -24.19
N LEU A 255 -19.51 -2.23 -24.86
CA LEU A 255 -18.20 -1.71 -25.30
C LEU A 255 -17.19 -1.49 -24.16
N CYS A 256 -17.68 -1.17 -22.95
CA CYS A 256 -16.80 -0.95 -21.80
C CYS A 256 -16.21 -2.26 -21.23
N GLU A 257 -16.80 -3.43 -21.48
CA GLU A 257 -16.43 -4.71 -20.85
C GLU A 257 -14.93 -5.02 -20.97
N ASP A 258 -14.37 -4.64 -22.11
CA ASP A 258 -13.01 -4.96 -22.52
C ASP A 258 -12.05 -3.76 -22.39
N ALA A 259 -12.58 -2.59 -22.04
CA ALA A 259 -11.84 -1.33 -21.98
C ALA A 259 -10.94 -1.20 -20.74
N CYS A 260 -11.22 -1.95 -19.67
CA CYS A 260 -10.49 -1.82 -18.40
C CYS A 260 -9.33 -2.83 -18.32
N PRO A 261 -8.06 -2.37 -18.42
CA PRO A 261 -6.89 -3.26 -18.28
C PRO A 261 -6.76 -3.85 -16.87
N PHE A 262 -7.43 -3.26 -15.88
CA PHE A 262 -7.39 -3.69 -14.47
C PHE A 262 -8.50 -4.69 -14.12
N GLY A 263 -9.47 -4.94 -15.02
CA GLY A 263 -10.60 -5.82 -14.77
C GLY A 263 -11.56 -5.32 -13.69
N ALA A 264 -11.75 -3.99 -13.58
CA ALA A 264 -12.59 -3.37 -12.55
C ALA A 264 -14.05 -3.15 -12.98
N ILE A 265 -14.45 -3.59 -14.17
CA ILE A 265 -15.82 -3.39 -14.69
C ILE A 265 -16.69 -4.58 -14.29
N GLN A 266 -17.80 -4.29 -13.62
CA GLN A 266 -18.79 -5.27 -13.19
C GLN A 266 -19.94 -5.32 -14.19
N LYS A 267 -20.32 -6.54 -14.55
CA LYS A 267 -21.45 -6.80 -15.45
C LYS A 267 -22.79 -6.73 -14.70
N PRO A 268 -23.89 -6.40 -15.40
CA PRO A 268 -25.25 -6.60 -14.91
C PRO A 268 -25.45 -8.04 -14.42
N VAL A 269 -26.27 -8.21 -13.38
CA VAL A 269 -26.59 -9.53 -12.80
C VAL A 269 -28.08 -9.76 -12.95
N GLU A 270 -28.43 -10.85 -13.64
CA GLU A 270 -29.82 -11.29 -13.75
C GLU A 270 -30.40 -11.70 -12.38
N PRO A 271 -31.70 -11.46 -12.13
CA PRO A 271 -32.31 -11.80 -10.86
C PRO A 271 -32.28 -13.33 -10.66
N PRO A 272 -31.72 -13.83 -9.53
CA PRO A 272 -31.59 -15.26 -9.30
C PRO A 272 -32.95 -15.92 -9.11
N THR A 273 -33.07 -17.18 -9.52
CA THR A 273 -34.26 -18.02 -9.27
C THR A 273 -34.45 -18.31 -7.78
N PRO A 274 -35.66 -18.70 -7.30
CA PRO A 274 -35.89 -19.05 -5.90
C PRO A 274 -34.94 -20.16 -5.39
N ALA A 275 -34.67 -21.16 -6.22
CA ALA A 275 -33.74 -22.26 -5.90
C ALA A 275 -32.29 -21.75 -5.72
N GLU A 276 -31.81 -20.89 -6.62
CA GLU A 276 -30.49 -20.25 -6.50
C GLU A 276 -30.40 -19.35 -5.26
N ARG A 277 -31.46 -18.63 -4.91
CA ARG A 277 -31.51 -17.81 -3.68
C ARG A 277 -31.39 -18.68 -2.44
N ALA A 278 -32.10 -19.82 -2.39
CA ALA A 278 -32.02 -20.76 -1.28
C ALA A 278 -30.63 -21.41 -1.18
N ALA A 279 -30.05 -21.83 -2.31
CA ALA A 279 -28.68 -22.34 -2.35
C ALA A 279 -27.64 -21.29 -1.92
N GLY A 280 -27.78 -20.05 -2.38
CA GLY A 280 -26.93 -18.93 -1.98
C GLY A 280 -27.02 -18.61 -0.49
N ARG A 281 -28.23 -18.63 0.09
CA ARG A 281 -28.43 -18.44 1.53
C ARG A 281 -27.79 -19.54 2.37
N ARG A 282 -27.95 -20.81 1.96
CA ARG A 282 -27.28 -21.94 2.61
C ARG A 282 -25.76 -21.83 2.54
N ARG A 283 -25.22 -21.50 1.37
CA ARG A 283 -23.77 -21.27 1.19
C ARG A 283 -23.26 -20.13 2.08
N LEU A 284 -24.00 -19.01 2.13
CA LEU A 284 -23.64 -17.88 2.99
C LEU A 284 -23.67 -18.26 4.47
N ALA A 285 -24.68 -18.99 4.92
CA ALA A 285 -24.75 -19.48 6.30
C ALA A 285 -23.57 -20.39 6.66
N TRP A 286 -23.22 -21.33 5.77
CA TRP A 286 -22.04 -22.18 5.94
C TRP A 286 -20.74 -21.37 6.01
N LEU A 287 -20.56 -20.38 5.12
CA LEU A 287 -19.37 -19.53 5.13
C LEU A 287 -19.28 -18.63 6.38
N LEU A 288 -20.41 -18.16 6.90
CA LEU A 288 -20.47 -17.41 8.15
C LEU A 288 -20.11 -18.29 9.35
N GLY A 289 -20.54 -19.56 9.36
CA GLY A 289 -20.14 -20.53 10.38
C GLY A 289 -18.67 -20.97 10.26
N LEU A 290 -18.13 -21.03 9.04
CA LEU A 290 -16.73 -21.36 8.78
C LEU A 290 -15.77 -20.21 9.14
N LEU A 291 -16.23 -18.96 9.09
CA LEU A 291 -15.41 -17.77 9.39
C LEU A 291 -14.70 -17.84 10.76
N PRO A 292 -15.38 -18.07 11.90
CA PRO A 292 -14.69 -18.17 13.19
C PRO A 292 -13.69 -19.32 13.23
N LEU A 293 -13.99 -20.45 12.58
CA LEU A 293 -13.05 -21.56 12.49
C LEU A 293 -11.78 -21.17 11.72
N LEU A 294 -11.90 -20.47 10.58
CA LEU A 294 -10.76 -19.96 9.83
C LEU A 294 -9.92 -18.96 10.65
N VAL A 295 -10.57 -18.12 11.45
CA VAL A 295 -9.88 -17.17 12.34
C VAL A 295 -9.12 -17.92 13.45
N ILE A 296 -9.73 -18.93 14.07
CA ILE A 296 -9.09 -19.73 15.14
C ILE A 296 -7.91 -20.54 14.59
N VAL A 297 -8.10 -21.21 13.45
CA VAL A 297 -7.02 -21.96 12.76
C VAL A 297 -5.89 -21.00 12.37
N GLY A 298 -6.24 -19.84 11.82
CA GLY A 298 -5.29 -18.78 11.51
C GLY A 298 -4.51 -18.32 12.75
N PHE A 299 -5.19 -18.06 13.87
CA PHE A 299 -4.57 -17.67 15.13
C PHE A 299 -3.56 -18.70 15.64
N ALA A 300 -3.94 -19.99 15.65
CA ALA A 300 -3.07 -21.07 16.08
C ALA A 300 -1.85 -21.22 15.15
N ALA A 301 -2.06 -21.23 13.84
CA ALA A 301 -0.99 -21.31 12.85
C ALA A 301 -0.04 -20.11 12.91
N GLY A 302 -0.59 -18.91 13.13
CA GLY A 302 0.18 -17.68 13.30
C GLY A 302 1.08 -17.70 14.53
N GLY A 303 0.65 -18.32 15.63
CA GLY A 303 1.47 -18.52 16.82
C GLY A 303 2.73 -19.35 16.56
N ALA A 304 2.62 -20.38 15.71
CA ALA A 304 3.78 -21.18 15.28
C ALA A 304 4.77 -20.37 14.42
N LEU A 305 4.30 -19.35 13.69
CA LEU A 305 5.14 -18.46 12.88
C LEU A 305 5.75 -17.30 13.67
N GLY A 306 5.27 -17.01 14.89
CA GLY A 306 5.79 -15.91 15.70
C GLY A 306 7.26 -16.09 16.10
N THR A 307 7.66 -17.32 16.45
CA THR A 307 9.05 -17.62 16.85
C THR A 307 10.05 -17.45 15.70
N PRO A 308 9.86 -17.98 14.46
CA PRO A 308 10.79 -17.71 13.37
C PRO A 308 10.80 -16.24 12.97
N PHE A 309 9.66 -15.53 13.00
CA PHE A 309 9.64 -14.09 12.68
C PHE A 309 10.37 -13.23 13.71
N SER A 310 10.43 -13.66 14.98
CA SER A 310 11.20 -12.93 15.99
C SER A 310 12.69 -12.81 15.64
N LYS A 311 13.24 -13.77 14.89
CA LYS A 311 14.65 -13.77 14.44
C LYS A 311 14.98 -12.68 13.43
N LEU A 312 13.97 -12.03 12.86
CA LEU A 312 14.16 -10.86 11.99
C LEU A 312 14.48 -9.59 12.80
N HIS A 313 14.21 -9.58 14.11
CA HIS A 313 14.58 -8.48 14.99
C HIS A 313 16.06 -8.58 15.36
N ILE A 314 16.79 -7.47 15.23
CA ILE A 314 18.25 -7.42 15.44
C ILE A 314 18.64 -7.96 16.82
N ILE A 315 18.01 -7.48 17.90
CA ILE A 315 18.28 -7.95 19.28
C ILE A 315 18.09 -9.46 19.43
N VAL A 316 17.05 -10.05 18.83
CA VAL A 316 16.79 -11.49 18.95
C VAL A 316 17.81 -12.28 18.14
N LYS A 317 18.18 -11.82 16.94
CA LYS A 317 19.24 -12.41 16.11
C LYS A 317 20.59 -12.38 16.85
N THR A 318 20.95 -11.23 17.41
CA THR A 318 22.20 -11.05 18.17
C THR A 318 22.21 -11.93 19.42
N ALA A 319 21.10 -12.00 20.16
CA ALA A 319 21.00 -12.88 21.33
C ALA A 319 21.16 -14.37 20.97
N GLU A 320 20.59 -14.84 19.86
CA GLU A 320 20.81 -16.23 19.40
C GLU A 320 22.27 -16.45 19.00
N ARG A 321 22.89 -15.48 18.32
CA ARG A 321 24.27 -15.58 17.87
C ARG A 321 25.25 -15.64 19.05
N VAL A 322 25.14 -14.70 20.00
CA VAL A 322 26.00 -14.65 21.20
C VAL A 322 25.85 -15.94 22.02
N ARG A 323 24.62 -16.45 22.18
CA ARG A 323 24.39 -17.71 22.89
C ARG A 323 25.05 -18.90 22.18
N ALA A 324 24.95 -18.98 20.86
CA ALA A 324 25.57 -20.06 20.08
C ALA A 324 27.11 -20.02 20.20
N GLU A 325 27.71 -18.82 20.25
CA GLU A 325 29.15 -18.64 20.48
C GLU A 325 29.56 -19.07 21.88
N GLU A 326 28.81 -18.67 22.92
CA GLU A 326 29.07 -19.06 24.32
C GLU A 326 28.96 -20.57 24.54
N MET A 327 28.05 -21.23 23.83
CA MET A 327 27.87 -22.69 23.88
C MET A 327 28.85 -23.45 22.97
N GLY A 328 29.70 -22.75 22.20
CA GLY A 328 30.66 -23.36 21.29
C GLY A 328 30.01 -24.04 20.06
N GLU A 329 28.77 -23.71 19.73
CA GLU A 329 28.03 -24.29 18.59
C GLU A 329 28.46 -23.70 17.25
N VAL A 330 29.07 -22.50 17.26
CA VAL A 330 29.52 -21.79 16.06
C VAL A 330 30.96 -21.30 16.23
N ALA A 331 31.71 -21.33 15.14
CA ALA A 331 33.08 -20.81 15.08
C ALA A 331 33.08 -19.30 14.83
N GLY A 332 33.97 -18.59 15.54
CA GLY A 332 34.20 -17.15 15.38
C GLY A 332 33.06 -16.27 15.90
N THR A 333 33.30 -14.96 15.86
CA THR A 333 32.34 -13.91 16.20
C THR A 333 31.80 -13.24 14.94
N THR A 334 30.69 -12.50 15.05
CA THR A 334 30.22 -11.58 14.01
C THR A 334 30.35 -10.12 14.46
N ASP A 335 30.36 -9.19 13.51
CA ASP A 335 30.38 -7.75 13.82
C ASP A 335 29.26 -7.36 14.81
N GLU A 336 28.08 -7.98 14.72
CA GLU A 336 26.98 -7.69 15.64
C GLU A 336 27.18 -8.28 17.06
N SER A 337 27.88 -9.41 17.19
CA SER A 337 28.23 -9.97 18.51
C SER A 337 29.38 -9.19 19.14
N ASP A 338 30.36 -8.76 18.35
CA ASP A 338 31.51 -8.00 18.83
C ASP A 338 31.08 -6.61 19.28
N ALA A 339 30.26 -5.91 18.49
CA ALA A 339 29.65 -4.65 18.89
C ALA A 339 28.82 -4.76 20.17
N PHE A 340 28.11 -5.89 20.38
CA PHE A 340 27.40 -6.14 21.63
C PHE A 340 28.36 -6.30 22.81
N ARG A 341 29.44 -7.09 22.67
CA ARG A 341 30.44 -7.28 23.73
C ARG A 341 31.14 -5.97 24.08
N GLU A 342 31.44 -5.13 23.09
CA GLU A 342 32.03 -3.80 23.28
C GLU A 342 31.09 -2.82 24.00
N SER A 343 29.77 -2.99 23.88
CA SER A 343 28.80 -2.13 24.56
C SER A 343 28.84 -2.22 26.09
N GLY A 344 29.46 -3.27 26.64
CA GLY A 344 29.54 -3.52 28.09
C GLY A 344 28.21 -3.94 28.73
N VAL A 345 27.14 -4.12 27.95
CA VAL A 345 25.84 -4.58 28.45
C VAL A 345 25.94 -6.05 28.87
N PRO A 346 25.49 -6.43 30.09
CA PRO A 346 25.50 -7.83 30.52
C PRO A 346 24.67 -8.74 29.60
N GLY A 347 25.19 -9.93 29.30
CA GLY A 347 24.50 -10.94 28.47
C GLY A 347 23.10 -11.30 29.00
N GLU A 348 22.91 -11.30 30.32
CA GLU A 348 21.60 -11.57 30.94
C GLU A 348 20.52 -10.57 30.52
N GLU A 349 20.88 -9.30 30.36
CA GLU A 349 19.96 -8.24 29.92
C GLU A 349 19.58 -8.42 28.46
N LEU A 350 20.54 -8.81 27.60
CA LEU A 350 20.29 -9.16 26.21
C LEU A 350 19.31 -10.33 26.10
N TYR A 351 19.52 -11.38 26.89
CA TYR A 351 18.64 -12.56 26.90
C TYR A 351 17.25 -12.27 27.50
N ALA A 352 17.17 -11.42 28.52
CA ALA A 352 15.89 -10.97 29.07
C ALA A 352 15.09 -10.16 28.04
N THR A 353 15.74 -9.22 27.37
CA THR A 353 15.12 -8.39 26.31
C THR A 353 14.69 -9.25 25.12
N ALA A 354 15.52 -10.19 24.68
CA ALA A 354 15.18 -11.12 23.60
C ALA A 354 13.97 -12.00 23.95
N ARG A 355 13.82 -12.45 25.21
CA ARG A 355 12.64 -13.19 25.68
C ARG A 355 11.37 -12.34 25.62
N LEU A 356 11.43 -11.09 26.06
CA LEU A 356 10.28 -10.17 25.99
C LEU A 356 9.86 -9.91 24.53
N LEU A 357 10.82 -9.69 23.65
CA LEU A 357 10.56 -9.51 22.22
C LEU A 357 9.94 -10.76 21.61
N ARG A 358 10.45 -11.96 21.90
CA ARG A 358 9.85 -13.22 21.43
C ARG A 358 8.40 -13.37 21.86
N ALA A 359 8.06 -13.00 23.09
CA ALA A 359 6.68 -13.04 23.56
C ALA A 359 5.78 -12.06 22.78
N ARG A 360 6.26 -10.84 22.49
CA ARG A 360 5.55 -9.88 21.63
C ARG A 360 5.34 -10.41 20.21
N PHE A 361 6.35 -11.06 19.64
CA PHE A 361 6.25 -11.69 18.32
C PHE A 361 5.34 -12.92 18.30
N ALA A 362 5.25 -13.69 19.39
CA ALA A 362 4.31 -14.80 19.50
C ALA A 362 2.86 -14.28 19.41
N LEU A 363 2.53 -13.25 20.21
CA LEU A 363 1.22 -12.58 20.15
C LEU A 363 0.99 -11.92 18.78
N GLY A 364 1.98 -11.20 18.25
CA GLY A 364 1.91 -10.57 16.93
C GLY A 364 1.67 -11.58 15.81
N GLY A 365 2.32 -12.74 15.86
CA GLY A 365 2.12 -13.85 14.93
C GLY A 365 0.71 -14.42 15.00
N GLN A 366 0.18 -14.64 16.21
CA GLN A 366 -1.19 -15.10 16.41
C GLN A 366 -2.22 -14.09 15.84
N LEU A 367 -2.06 -12.80 16.14
CA LEU A 367 -2.93 -11.74 15.63
C LEU A 367 -2.84 -11.63 14.10
N PHE A 368 -1.62 -11.76 13.54
CA PHE A 368 -1.42 -11.81 12.09
C PHE A 368 -2.13 -13.00 11.44
N GLY A 369 -2.01 -14.18 12.04
CA GLY A 369 -2.69 -15.38 11.55
C GLY A 369 -4.21 -15.25 11.61
N ALA A 370 -4.75 -14.70 12.70
CA ALA A 370 -6.17 -14.39 12.83
C ALA A 370 -6.64 -13.38 11.77
N TRP A 371 -5.84 -12.35 11.49
CA TRP A 371 -6.08 -11.37 10.42
C TRP A 371 -6.16 -12.04 9.05
N VAL A 372 -5.20 -12.92 8.72
CA VAL A 372 -5.22 -13.67 7.45
C VAL A 372 -6.46 -14.55 7.36
N GLY A 373 -6.81 -15.28 8.43
CA GLY A 373 -8.04 -16.09 8.49
C GLY A 373 -9.31 -15.27 8.26
N LEU A 374 -9.39 -14.08 8.88
CA LEU A 374 -10.50 -13.14 8.71
C LEU A 374 -10.60 -12.63 7.27
N VAL A 375 -9.47 -12.26 6.66
CA VAL A 375 -9.42 -11.79 5.27
C VAL A 375 -9.85 -12.89 4.31
N VAL A 376 -9.34 -14.11 4.47
CA VAL A 376 -9.70 -15.25 3.62
C VAL A 376 -11.19 -15.56 3.73
N GLY A 377 -11.71 -15.71 4.96
CA GLY A 377 -13.13 -15.98 5.17
C GLY A 377 -14.01 -14.83 4.67
N GLY A 378 -13.63 -13.58 4.94
CA GLY A 378 -14.32 -12.39 4.45
C GLY A 378 -14.34 -12.28 2.92
N MET A 379 -13.26 -12.70 2.26
CA MET A 379 -13.19 -12.75 0.80
C MET A 379 -14.11 -13.83 0.22
N LEU A 380 -14.14 -15.02 0.82
CA LEU A 380 -15.06 -16.10 0.43
C LEU A 380 -16.52 -15.68 0.59
N ILE A 381 -16.85 -15.03 1.72
CA ILE A 381 -18.18 -14.45 1.94
C ILE A 381 -18.48 -13.39 0.89
N TYR A 382 -17.56 -12.45 0.64
CA TYR A 382 -17.73 -11.40 -0.37
C TYR A 382 -18.01 -11.96 -1.76
N LEU A 383 -17.31 -13.01 -2.18
CA LEU A 383 -17.50 -13.67 -3.47
C LEU A 383 -18.81 -14.47 -3.53
N SER A 384 -19.32 -14.95 -2.39
CA SER A 384 -20.59 -15.68 -2.32
C SER A 384 -21.83 -14.78 -2.45
N VAL A 385 -21.71 -13.50 -2.10
CA VAL A 385 -22.83 -12.55 -2.10
C VAL A 385 -23.07 -11.98 -3.50
N ARG A 386 -24.16 -12.40 -4.15
CA ARG A 386 -24.64 -11.78 -5.39
C ARG A 386 -25.37 -10.47 -5.07
N ARG A 387 -24.81 -9.34 -5.53
CA ARG A 387 -25.45 -8.03 -5.44
C ARG A 387 -26.23 -7.74 -6.71
N ARG A 388 -27.44 -7.18 -6.58
CA ARG A 388 -28.24 -6.73 -7.73
C ARG A 388 -27.51 -5.58 -8.42
N ARG A 389 -27.33 -5.71 -9.73
CA ARG A 389 -26.75 -4.69 -10.61
C ARG A 389 -27.53 -4.72 -11.92
N GLU A 390 -28.13 -3.59 -12.28
CA GLU A 390 -28.92 -3.51 -13.50
C GLU A 390 -28.08 -3.10 -14.70
N ASP A 391 -27.01 -2.35 -14.47
CA ASP A 391 -26.16 -1.77 -15.50
C ASP A 391 -24.67 -2.10 -15.27
N TYR A 392 -23.85 -1.77 -16.27
CA TYR A 392 -22.39 -1.87 -16.17
C TYR A 392 -21.86 -0.79 -15.21
N GLU A 393 -21.16 -1.23 -14.18
CA GLU A 393 -20.63 -0.34 -13.14
C GLU A 393 -19.14 -0.58 -12.92
N ALA A 394 -18.39 0.48 -12.58
CA ALA A 394 -17.03 0.32 -12.09
C ALA A 394 -17.05 -0.15 -10.62
N ASP A 395 -16.32 -1.22 -10.30
CA ASP A 395 -16.19 -1.73 -8.93
C ASP A 395 -15.57 -0.66 -8.02
N ARG A 396 -16.29 -0.33 -6.95
CA ARG A 396 -15.93 0.79 -6.06
C ARG A 396 -14.60 0.62 -5.32
N GLY A 397 -14.11 -0.60 -5.12
CA GLY A 397 -12.85 -0.85 -4.41
C GLY A 397 -11.64 -1.05 -5.32
N THR A 398 -11.86 -1.62 -6.51
CA THR A 398 -10.78 -1.99 -7.45
C THR A 398 -10.60 -0.99 -8.59
N CYS A 399 -11.60 -0.15 -8.88
CA CYS A 399 -11.44 0.92 -9.86
C CYS A 399 -10.37 1.92 -9.41
N LEU A 400 -9.33 2.10 -10.24
CA LEU A 400 -8.25 3.06 -10.01
C LEU A 400 -8.55 4.47 -10.54
N ALA A 401 -9.80 4.74 -10.93
CA ALA A 401 -10.25 6.05 -11.44
C ALA A 401 -9.43 6.60 -12.64
N CYS A 402 -8.82 5.72 -13.42
CA CYS A 402 -7.89 6.08 -14.51
C CYS A 402 -8.52 6.78 -15.72
N GLY A 403 -9.85 6.75 -15.86
CA GLY A 403 -10.59 7.38 -16.96
C GLY A 403 -10.57 6.66 -18.30
N ARG A 404 -9.85 5.54 -18.47
CA ARG A 404 -9.74 4.84 -19.77
C ARG A 404 -11.08 4.33 -20.32
N CYS A 405 -12.07 4.09 -19.45
CA CYS A 405 -13.42 3.67 -19.86
C CYS A 405 -14.25 4.78 -20.55
N TYR A 406 -13.87 6.05 -20.42
CA TYR A 406 -14.63 7.17 -20.96
C TYR A 406 -14.65 7.17 -22.49
N ASP A 407 -13.53 6.85 -23.12
CA ASP A 407 -13.40 6.89 -24.58
C ASP A 407 -14.16 5.74 -25.27
N TYR A 408 -14.55 4.72 -24.51
CA TYR A 408 -15.36 3.59 -24.98
C TYR A 408 -16.86 3.77 -24.73
N CYS A 409 -17.26 4.80 -23.98
CA CYS A 409 -18.66 5.02 -23.62
C CYS A 409 -19.36 5.90 -24.68
N PRO A 410 -20.35 5.40 -25.44
CA PRO A 410 -21.01 6.19 -26.47
C PRO A 410 -21.82 7.37 -25.90
N VAL A 411 -22.33 7.23 -24.68
CA VAL A 411 -23.04 8.31 -23.97
C VAL A 411 -22.09 9.47 -23.65
N GLU A 412 -20.88 9.15 -23.17
CA GLU A 412 -19.83 10.15 -22.94
C GLU A 412 -19.39 10.82 -24.26
N LEU A 413 -19.21 10.04 -25.32
CA LEU A 413 -18.82 10.59 -26.62
C LEU A 413 -19.88 11.53 -27.19
N ARG A 414 -21.17 11.25 -26.99
CA ARG A 414 -22.26 12.17 -27.37
C ARG A 414 -22.23 13.44 -26.54
N ARG A 415 -22.05 13.33 -25.22
CA ARG A 415 -21.90 14.48 -24.32
C ARG A 415 -20.76 15.41 -24.77
N ARG A 416 -19.57 14.84 -25.02
CA ARG A 416 -18.40 15.61 -25.50
C ARG A 416 -18.62 16.32 -26.84
N LYS A 417 -19.44 15.74 -27.74
CA LYS A 417 -19.80 16.37 -29.02
C LYS A 417 -20.87 17.46 -28.88
N ALA A 418 -21.73 17.37 -27.87
CA ALA A 418 -22.79 18.33 -27.60
C ALA A 418 -22.30 19.57 -26.81
N GLU A 419 -21.19 19.46 -26.08
CA GLU A 419 -20.55 20.59 -25.42
C GLU A 419 -19.92 21.54 -26.47
N PRO A 420 -20.24 22.85 -26.48
CA PRO A 420 -19.64 23.80 -27.42
C PRO A 420 -18.12 23.86 -27.25
N LYS A 421 -17.39 23.81 -28.38
CA LYS A 421 -15.92 23.73 -28.45
C LYS A 421 -15.14 24.81 -27.68
N SER A 422 -15.79 25.85 -27.16
CA SER A 422 -15.15 26.92 -26.38
C SER A 422 -14.71 26.51 -24.96
N GLN A 423 -15.14 25.34 -24.46
CA GLN A 423 -14.77 24.85 -23.12
C GLN A 423 -13.80 23.65 -23.13
N ILE A 424 -13.37 23.21 -24.32
CA ILE A 424 -12.44 22.09 -24.48
C ILE A 424 -11.12 22.68 -25.03
N PRO A 425 -10.01 22.69 -24.27
CA PRO A 425 -8.72 23.07 -24.85
C PRO A 425 -8.37 22.09 -25.97
N ASP A 426 -8.28 22.63 -27.19
CA ASP A 426 -8.00 21.90 -28.41
C ASP A 426 -6.61 21.23 -28.30
N SER A 427 -6.55 19.91 -28.50
CA SER A 427 -5.30 19.15 -28.50
C SER A 427 -5.35 18.10 -29.60
N ARG A 428 -4.79 18.47 -30.75
CA ARG A 428 -4.19 17.50 -31.67
C ARG A 428 -2.89 16.96 -31.09
#